data_AF-A0A7C1YWJ1-F1
#
_entry.id   AF-A0A7C1YWJ1-F1
#
_cell.length_a   1.000
_cell.length_b   1.000
_cell.length_c   1.000
_cell.angle_alpha   90.00
_cell.angle_beta   90.00
_cell.angle_gamma   90.00
#
_symmetry.space_group_name_H-M   'P 1'
#
loop_
_entity.id
_entity.type
_entity.pdbx_description
1 polymer ?
#
loop_
_entity_poly.entity_id
_entity_poly.type
_entity_poly.pdbx_seq_one_letter_code
_entity_poly.pdbx_strand_id
1 'polypeptide(L)'
;MSIRRNKDGFTLVEILVVVALIAILATLVVGVAGRIDAQAKEKALESTFTLLDSALQEYRRFTDKFPEQPENNPANAAAHSELLHHELNSVPDSRSVLEKIDNSSIKNEYGASGTPVGTSAEIYDPWGTVLDYRYSTGENFPVMMSAGPDKVFGTTDDMKSK
;
A
#
# COMPACT_ATOMS: atom_id res chain seq x y z
N MET A 1 16.64 -27.88 -60.87
CA MET A 1 15.25 -27.73 -60.38
C MET A 1 15.14 -26.38 -59.69
N SER A 2 14.59 -25.37 -60.35
CA SER A 2 14.60 -23.99 -59.85
C SER A 2 13.29 -23.69 -59.13
N ILE A 3 13.36 -23.48 -57.81
CA ILE A 3 12.22 -23.16 -56.95
C ILE A 3 11.92 -21.68 -57.15
N ARG A 4 10.82 -21.35 -57.86
CA ARG A 4 10.31 -19.98 -57.92
C ARG A 4 9.76 -19.61 -56.55
N ARG A 5 10.43 -18.72 -55.83
CA ARG A 5 9.88 -18.07 -54.64
C ARG A 5 8.99 -16.92 -55.11
N ASN A 6 7.68 -17.05 -54.94
CA ASN A 6 6.80 -15.88 -55.03
C ASN A 6 7.16 -14.94 -53.88
N LYS A 7 7.46 -13.69 -54.22
CA LYS A 7 7.61 -12.60 -53.27
C LYS A 7 6.25 -11.91 -53.22
N ASP A 8 5.37 -12.42 -52.37
CA ASP A 8 4.12 -11.73 -52.06
C ASP A 8 4.47 -10.55 -51.15
N GLY A 9 4.38 -9.34 -51.69
CA GLY A 9 4.65 -8.10 -50.97
C GLY A 9 3.36 -7.55 -50.37
N PHE A 10 3.44 -7.07 -49.12
CA PHE A 10 2.33 -6.40 -48.44
C PHE A 10 1.86 -5.17 -49.23
N THR A 11 0.54 -5.03 -49.36
CA THR A 11 -0.04 -3.85 -50.02
C THR A 11 -0.05 -2.65 -49.07
N LEU A 12 -0.03 -1.42 -49.61
CA LEU A 12 -0.14 -0.20 -48.80
C LEU A 12 -1.44 -0.17 -47.97
N VAL A 13 -2.53 -0.71 -48.53
CA VAL A 13 -3.83 -0.80 -47.86
C VAL A 13 -3.75 -1.74 -46.66
N GLU A 14 -3.04 -2.85 -46.78
CA GLU A 14 -2.89 -3.83 -45.71
C GLU A 14 -2.09 -3.25 -44.53
N ILE A 15 -1.00 -2.52 -44.80
CA ILE A 15 -0.26 -1.81 -43.74
C ILE A 15 -1.09 -0.69 -43.11
N LEU A 16 -1.89 0.04 -43.90
CA LEU A 16 -2.76 1.09 -43.36
C LEU A 16 -3.82 0.53 -42.40
N VAL A 17 -4.47 -0.57 -42.78
CA VAL A 17 -5.48 -1.24 -41.93
C VAL A 17 -4.83 -1.79 -40.66
N VAL A 18 -3.63 -2.39 -40.76
CA VAL A 18 -2.91 -2.92 -39.59
C VAL A 18 -2.53 -1.81 -38.61
N VAL A 19 -1.98 -0.70 -39.09
CA VAL A 19 -1.61 0.43 -38.21
C VAL A 19 -2.85 1.05 -37.57
N ALA A 20 -3.96 1.17 -38.32
CA ALA A 20 -5.23 1.64 -37.76
C ALA A 20 -5.76 0.71 -36.65
N LEU A 21 -5.69 -0.62 -36.84
CA LEU A 21 -6.09 -1.60 -35.83
C LEU A 21 -5.18 -1.55 -34.59
N ILE A 22 -3.86 -1.46 -34.76
CA ILE A 22 -2.91 -1.36 -33.64
C ILE A 22 -3.17 -0.08 -32.83
N ALA A 23 -3.46 1.05 -33.49
CA ALA A 23 -3.79 2.30 -32.80
C ALA A 23 -5.06 2.16 -31.93
N ILE A 24 -6.10 1.50 -32.43
CA ILE A 24 -7.33 1.23 -31.65
C ILE A 24 -7.01 0.32 -30.46
N LEU A 25 -6.31 -0.80 -30.69
CA LEU A 25 -5.97 -1.75 -29.63
C LEU A 25 -5.08 -1.12 -28.54
N ALA A 26 -4.11 -0.28 -28.92
CA ALA A 26 -3.23 0.39 -27.97
C ALA A 26 -4.00 1.28 -26.98
N THR A 27 -5.04 1.98 -27.43
CA THR A 27 -5.85 2.84 -26.56
C THR A 27 -6.64 2.07 -25.51
N LEU A 28 -7.14 0.87 -25.86
CA LEU A 28 -7.91 0.03 -24.93
C LEU A 28 -7.04 -0.53 -23.81
N VAL A 29 -5.80 -0.90 -24.10
CA VAL A 29 -4.87 -1.49 -23.13
C VAL A 29 -4.54 -0.52 -21.99
N VAL A 30 -4.30 0.76 -22.31
CA VAL A 30 -3.93 1.78 -21.29
C VAL A 30 -5.06 2.00 -20.28
N GLY A 31 -6.32 2.02 -20.71
CA GLY A 31 -7.46 2.29 -19.83
C GLY A 31 -7.75 1.17 -18.82
N VAL A 32 -7.46 -0.09 -19.17
CA VAL A 32 -7.69 -1.24 -18.28
C VAL A 32 -6.58 -1.38 -17.24
N ALA A 33 -5.32 -1.09 -17.62
CA ALA A 33 -4.17 -1.24 -16.73
C ALA A 33 -4.30 -0.40 -15.44
N GLY A 34 -4.74 0.86 -15.54
CA GLY A 34 -4.87 1.74 -14.37
C GLY A 34 -5.92 1.29 -13.36
N ARG A 35 -7.02 0.69 -13.81
CA ARG A 35 -8.06 0.16 -12.91
C ARG A 35 -7.61 -1.10 -12.18
N ILE A 36 -6.87 -1.97 -12.86
CA ILE A 36 -6.31 -3.17 -12.26
C ILE A 36 -5.29 -2.80 -11.18
N ASP A 37 -4.43 -1.81 -11.44
CA ASP A 37 -3.45 -1.31 -10.46
C ASP A 37 -4.13 -0.73 -9.21
N ALA A 38 -5.14 0.14 -9.37
CA ALA A 38 -5.89 0.71 -8.26
C ALA A 38 -6.55 -0.39 -7.39
N GLN A 39 -7.22 -1.36 -8.03
CA GLN A 39 -7.83 -2.49 -7.31
C GLN A 39 -6.80 -3.38 -6.62
N ALA A 40 -5.62 -3.57 -7.22
CA ALA A 40 -4.54 -4.35 -6.61
C ALA A 40 -4.00 -3.65 -5.36
N LYS A 41 -3.84 -2.33 -5.41
CA LYS A 41 -3.43 -1.50 -4.28
C LYS A 41 -4.44 -1.54 -3.15
N GLU A 42 -5.72 -1.32 -3.42
CA GLU A 42 -6.78 -1.41 -2.40
C GLU A 42 -6.80 -2.78 -1.70
N LYS A 43 -6.66 -3.88 -2.47
CA LYS A 43 -6.57 -5.24 -1.91
C LYS A 43 -5.31 -5.46 -1.08
N ALA A 44 -4.17 -4.93 -1.53
CA ALA A 44 -2.93 -5.00 -0.78
C ALA A 44 -3.06 -4.27 0.56
N LEU A 45 -3.70 -3.10 0.57
CA LEU A 45 -4.00 -2.37 1.80
C LEU A 45 -4.90 -3.17 2.74
N GLU A 46 -6.00 -3.75 2.24
CA GLU A 46 -6.92 -4.56 3.06
C GLU A 46 -6.20 -5.76 3.70
N SER A 47 -5.27 -6.39 2.96
CA SER A 47 -4.41 -7.45 3.50
C SER A 47 -3.48 -6.92 4.59
N THR A 48 -2.83 -5.77 4.39
CA THR A 48 -1.95 -5.15 5.38
C THR A 48 -2.72 -4.76 6.64
N PHE A 49 -3.93 -4.19 6.52
CA PHE A 49 -4.80 -3.92 7.66
C PHE A 49 -5.14 -5.19 8.43
N THR A 50 -5.56 -6.26 7.73
CA THR A 50 -5.90 -7.54 8.37
C THR A 50 -4.72 -8.12 9.16
N LEU A 51 -3.51 -8.03 8.60
CA LEU A 51 -2.29 -8.48 9.27
C LEU A 51 -1.95 -7.61 10.48
N LEU A 52 -2.08 -6.29 10.36
CA LEU A 52 -1.84 -5.38 11.48
C LEU A 52 -2.87 -5.53 12.60
N ASP A 53 -4.15 -5.70 12.27
CA ASP A 53 -5.19 -5.99 13.24
C ASP A 53 -4.88 -7.30 13.97
N SER A 54 -4.37 -8.30 13.27
CA SER A 54 -3.92 -9.56 13.87
C SER A 54 -2.70 -9.35 14.79
N ALA A 55 -1.71 -8.56 14.36
CA ALA A 55 -0.54 -8.23 15.18
C ALA A 55 -0.92 -7.46 16.45
N LEU A 56 -1.88 -6.53 16.34
CA LEU A 56 -2.44 -5.78 17.45
C LEU A 56 -3.21 -6.67 18.42
N GLN A 57 -3.95 -7.66 17.92
CA GLN A 57 -4.61 -8.66 18.76
C GLN A 57 -3.61 -9.50 19.55
N GLU A 58 -2.54 -9.98 18.92
CA GLU A 58 -1.48 -10.72 19.63
C GLU A 58 -0.74 -9.84 20.65
N TYR A 59 -0.48 -8.57 20.33
CA TYR A 59 0.08 -7.62 21.28
C TYR A 59 -0.84 -7.43 22.50
N ARG A 60 -2.14 -7.20 22.27
CA ARG A 60 -3.13 -7.06 23.35
C ARG A 60 -3.27 -8.33 24.16
N ARG A 61 -3.19 -9.49 23.53
CA ARG A 61 -3.24 -10.77 24.24
C ARG A 61 -2.11 -10.92 25.25
N PHE A 62 -0.93 -10.37 24.96
CA PHE A 62 0.23 -10.42 25.84
C PHE A 62 0.28 -9.30 26.88
N THR A 63 -0.16 -8.10 26.52
CA THR A 63 -0.03 -6.88 27.36
C THR A 63 -1.33 -6.43 28.02
N ASP A 64 -2.45 -7.07 27.70
CA ASP A 64 -3.83 -6.71 28.07
C ASP A 64 -4.32 -5.33 27.56
N LYS A 65 -3.51 -4.63 26.77
CA LYS A 65 -3.81 -3.29 26.23
C LYS A 65 -3.33 -3.14 24.79
N PHE A 66 -3.80 -2.12 24.09
CA PHE A 66 -3.22 -1.73 22.80
C PHE A 66 -2.10 -0.70 22.99
N PRO A 67 -1.19 -0.56 22.01
CA PRO A 67 -0.21 0.52 22.00
C PRO A 67 -0.88 1.88 22.19
N GLU A 68 -0.52 2.60 23.24
CA GLU A 68 -1.06 3.94 23.47
C GLU A 68 -0.34 4.94 22.57
N GLN A 69 -1.10 5.90 22.03
CA GLN A 69 -0.53 7.04 21.32
C GLN A 69 -0.76 8.32 22.13
N PRO A 70 0.20 9.25 22.12
CA PRO A 70 0.09 10.48 22.90
C PRO A 70 -0.94 11.46 22.31
N GLU A 71 -1.20 11.41 21.00
CA GLU A 71 -2.12 12.30 20.30
C GLU A 71 -2.74 11.61 19.07
N ASN A 72 -3.77 12.22 18.48
CA ASN A 72 -4.48 11.74 17.29
C ASN A 72 -4.44 12.79 16.16
N ASN A 73 -3.26 13.36 15.92
CA ASN A 73 -3.04 14.35 14.86
C ASN A 73 -2.47 13.70 13.60
N PRO A 74 -3.16 13.73 12.43
CA PRO A 74 -2.65 13.14 11.19
C PRO A 74 -1.31 13.72 10.73
N ALA A 75 -0.96 14.95 11.14
CA ALA A 75 0.34 15.54 10.83
C ALA A 75 1.52 14.73 11.40
N ASN A 76 1.26 13.91 12.42
CA ASN A 76 2.24 13.08 13.11
C ASN A 76 2.06 11.58 12.85
N ALA A 77 1.38 11.22 11.75
CA ALA A 77 1.18 9.83 11.31
C ALA A 77 2.49 9.02 11.28
N ALA A 78 3.60 9.65 10.86
CA ALA A 78 4.93 9.03 10.90
C ALA A 78 5.32 8.58 12.32
N ALA A 79 5.24 9.48 13.30
CA ALA A 79 5.55 9.19 14.69
C ALA A 79 4.61 8.11 15.26
N HIS A 80 3.32 8.15 14.92
CA HIS A 80 2.37 7.11 15.34
C HIS A 80 2.74 5.73 14.76
N SER A 81 3.14 5.69 13.49
CA SER A 81 3.56 4.44 12.85
C SER A 81 4.89 3.91 13.42
N GLU A 82 5.86 4.77 13.71
CA GLU A 82 7.13 4.38 14.33
C GLU A 82 6.88 3.76 15.72
N LEU A 83 6.04 4.42 16.53
CA LEU A 83 5.63 3.92 17.85
C LEU A 83 4.92 2.58 17.74
N LEU A 84 3.94 2.47 16.84
CA LEU A 84 3.22 1.22 16.59
C LEU A 84 4.19 0.09 16.23
N HIS A 85 5.06 0.31 15.25
CA HIS A 85 6.00 -0.71 14.79
C HIS A 85 6.98 -1.12 15.90
N HIS A 86 7.45 -0.17 16.70
CA HIS A 86 8.29 -0.47 17.86
C HIS A 86 7.56 -1.34 18.89
N GLU A 87 6.34 -0.97 19.26
CA GLU A 87 5.54 -1.70 20.25
C GLU A 87 5.20 -3.12 19.78
N LEU A 88 4.74 -3.29 18.54
CA LEU A 88 4.43 -4.60 17.99
C LEU A 88 5.67 -5.51 17.89
N ASN A 89 6.86 -4.95 17.66
CA ASN A 89 8.11 -5.72 17.66
C ASN A 89 8.57 -6.17 19.06
N SER A 90 8.07 -5.54 20.13
CA SER A 90 8.41 -5.91 21.51
C SER A 90 7.81 -7.25 21.93
N VAL A 91 6.70 -7.67 21.30
CA VAL A 91 6.00 -8.92 21.59
C VAL A 91 6.32 -9.97 20.51
N PRO A 92 6.86 -11.15 20.85
CA PRO A 92 7.27 -12.16 19.87
C PRO A 92 6.16 -12.61 18.91
N ASP A 93 4.95 -12.86 19.42
CA ASP A 93 3.82 -13.33 18.61
C ASP A 93 3.33 -12.24 17.65
N SER A 94 3.26 -11.00 18.12
CA SER A 94 2.92 -9.83 17.31
C SER A 94 3.96 -9.57 16.21
N ARG A 95 5.24 -9.63 16.56
CA ARG A 95 6.36 -9.54 15.61
C ARG A 95 6.28 -10.59 14.50
N SER A 96 5.97 -11.84 14.83
CA SER A 96 5.84 -12.90 13.82
C SER A 96 4.73 -12.61 12.81
N VAL A 97 3.68 -11.87 13.20
CA VAL A 97 2.64 -11.40 12.28
C VAL A 97 3.13 -10.23 11.44
N LEU A 98 3.86 -9.27 12.04
CA LEU A 98 4.47 -8.16 11.30
C LEU A 98 5.42 -8.62 10.20
N GLU A 99 6.22 -9.65 10.45
CA GLU A 99 7.15 -10.23 9.47
C GLU A 99 6.44 -10.84 8.24
N LYS A 100 5.11 -11.01 8.28
CA LYS A 100 4.29 -11.46 7.14
C LYS A 100 3.78 -10.30 6.28
N ILE A 101 3.83 -9.07 6.78
CA ILE A 101 3.50 -7.89 5.99
C ILE A 101 4.56 -7.74 4.91
N ASP A 102 4.15 -7.30 3.72
CA ASP A 102 5.07 -7.15 2.61
C ASP A 102 6.21 -6.17 2.96
N ASN A 103 7.46 -6.62 2.77
CA ASN A 103 8.65 -5.85 3.13
C ASN A 103 8.74 -4.51 2.37
N SER A 104 8.03 -4.32 1.26
CA SER A 104 8.02 -3.03 0.55
C SER A 104 7.17 -1.96 1.24
N SER A 105 6.24 -2.38 2.10
CA SER A 105 5.42 -1.49 2.93
C SER A 105 6.13 -1.05 4.20
N ILE A 106 7.17 -1.76 4.65
CA ILE A 106 7.91 -1.38 5.87
C ILE A 106 9.20 -0.67 5.45
N LYS A 107 9.31 0.62 5.74
CA LYS A 107 10.48 1.43 5.39
C LYS A 107 10.96 2.24 6.58
N ASN A 108 12.23 2.61 6.59
CA ASN A 108 12.79 3.55 7.56
C ASN A 108 13.13 4.82 6.77
N GLU A 109 12.12 5.65 6.53
CA GLU A 109 12.21 6.83 5.67
C GLU A 109 11.92 8.15 6.42
N TYR A 110 11.25 8.12 7.58
CA TYR A 110 10.87 9.33 8.33
C TYR A 110 11.42 9.33 9.76
N GLY A 111 12.00 10.46 10.18
CA GLY A 111 12.19 10.77 11.59
C GLY A 111 11.24 11.91 11.95
N ALA A 112 10.58 11.82 13.10
CA ALA A 112 9.76 12.90 13.63
C ALA A 112 10.48 14.27 13.47
N SER A 113 9.82 15.21 12.80
CA SER A 113 10.28 16.59 12.53
C SER A 113 11.33 16.85 11.43
N GLY A 114 11.45 16.00 10.41
CA GLY A 114 12.29 16.31 9.24
C GLY A 114 13.80 16.28 9.53
N THR A 115 14.17 15.64 10.64
CA THR A 115 15.55 15.25 10.95
C THR A 115 15.62 13.73 11.03
N PRO A 116 16.49 13.06 10.26
CA PRO A 116 16.63 11.61 10.29
C PRO A 116 17.35 11.21 11.57
N VAL A 117 16.57 10.92 12.61
CA VAL A 117 17.06 10.24 13.82
C VAL A 117 15.95 9.33 14.34
N GLY A 118 15.95 8.06 13.90
CA GLY A 118 15.05 7.01 14.39
C GLY A 118 15.35 5.66 13.74
N THR A 119 15.77 4.68 14.54
CA THR A 119 16.12 3.30 14.09
C THR A 119 14.90 2.40 13.84
N SER A 120 13.68 2.95 13.85
CA SER A 120 12.43 2.20 13.78
C SER A 120 11.81 2.35 12.40
N ALA A 121 11.19 1.30 11.87
CA ALA A 121 10.54 1.37 10.57
C ALA A 121 9.10 1.90 10.69
N GLU A 122 8.64 2.63 9.69
CA GLU A 122 7.26 3.02 9.48
C GLU A 122 6.58 2.09 8.47
N ILE A 123 5.25 2.06 8.51
CA ILE A 123 4.41 1.24 7.67
C ILE A 123 3.71 2.14 6.67
N TYR A 124 3.94 1.89 5.39
CA TYR A 124 3.43 2.65 4.26
C TYR A 124 2.27 1.92 3.60
N ASP A 125 1.29 2.70 3.17
CA ASP A 125 0.24 2.25 2.27
C ASP A 125 0.76 2.03 0.85
N PRO A 126 -0.03 1.39 -0.03
CA PRO A 126 0.36 1.12 -1.43
C PRO A 126 0.54 2.37 -2.31
N TRP A 127 0.13 3.56 -1.84
CA TRP A 127 0.38 4.84 -2.51
C TRP A 127 1.65 5.53 -1.99
N GLY A 128 2.28 4.97 -0.95
CA GLY A 128 3.53 5.46 -0.37
C GLY A 128 3.31 6.56 0.65
N THR A 129 2.16 6.58 1.31
CA THR A 129 1.90 7.43 2.49
C THR A 129 2.00 6.57 3.74
N VAL A 130 2.56 7.11 4.83
CA VAL A 130 2.60 6.38 6.10
C VAL A 130 1.18 6.13 6.61
N LEU A 131 0.92 4.93 7.13
CA LEU A 131 -0.33 4.62 7.79
C LEU A 131 -0.44 5.35 9.12
N ASP A 132 -1.56 6.03 9.34
CA ASP A 132 -1.83 6.69 10.60
C ASP A 132 -2.50 5.70 11.57
N TYR A 133 -1.80 5.35 12.63
CA TYR A 133 -2.33 4.55 13.72
C TYR A 133 -3.11 5.45 14.68
N ARG A 134 -4.36 5.10 14.99
CA ARG A 134 -5.27 5.86 15.86
C ARG A 134 -5.88 4.98 16.95
N TYR A 135 -5.73 5.39 18.19
CA TYR A 135 -6.28 4.69 19.35
C TYR A 135 -6.51 5.64 20.50
N SER A 136 -7.74 5.65 21.02
CA SER A 136 -8.07 6.34 22.27
C SER A 136 -8.41 5.34 23.37
N THR A 137 -7.92 5.57 24.58
CA THR A 137 -8.24 4.71 25.73
C THR A 137 -9.75 4.63 25.94
N GLY A 138 -10.29 3.40 25.92
CA GLY A 138 -11.73 3.14 26.01
C GLY A 138 -12.39 2.75 24.68
N GLU A 139 -11.70 2.89 23.56
CA GLU A 139 -12.13 2.29 22.29
C GLU A 139 -11.93 0.77 22.30
N ASN A 140 -12.84 0.04 21.65
CA ASN A 140 -12.80 -1.43 21.61
C ASN A 140 -11.57 -1.97 20.86
N PHE A 141 -11.17 -1.28 19.79
CA PHE A 141 -10.08 -1.66 18.90
C PHE A 141 -9.50 -0.40 18.23
N PRO A 142 -8.17 -0.32 18.05
CA PRO A 142 -7.53 0.77 17.31
C PRO A 142 -7.88 0.78 15.83
N VAL A 143 -7.75 1.94 15.19
CA VAL A 143 -8.02 2.13 13.76
C VAL A 143 -6.73 2.52 13.05
N MET A 144 -6.47 1.90 11.91
CA MET A 144 -5.42 2.34 10.99
C MET A 144 -6.04 3.09 9.83
N MET A 145 -5.40 4.17 9.39
CA MET A 145 -5.90 5.02 8.32
C MET A 145 -4.85 5.18 7.23
N SER A 146 -5.26 4.98 5.98
CA SER A 146 -4.50 5.31 4.78
C SER A 146 -5.08 6.56 4.15
N ALA A 147 -4.19 7.44 3.67
CA ALA A 147 -4.57 8.65 2.94
C ALA A 147 -5.00 8.38 1.49
N GLY A 148 -4.96 7.11 1.05
CA GLY A 148 -5.43 6.74 -0.28
C GLY A 148 -4.59 7.32 -1.43
N PRO A 149 -5.16 7.28 -2.66
CA PRO A 149 -4.52 7.77 -3.87
C PRO A 149 -4.04 9.22 -3.84
N ASP A 150 -4.75 10.11 -3.15
CA ASP A 150 -4.40 11.54 -3.13
C ASP A 150 -3.28 11.89 -2.14
N LYS A 151 -2.96 10.97 -1.21
CA LYS A 151 -1.92 11.09 -0.18
C LYS A 151 -2.20 12.20 0.84
N VAL A 152 -3.44 12.63 0.98
CA VAL A 152 -3.86 13.69 1.88
C VAL A 152 -4.90 13.15 2.84
N PHE A 153 -4.55 13.09 4.13
CA PHE A 153 -5.53 12.72 5.16
C PHE A 153 -6.67 13.74 5.26
N GLY A 154 -7.87 13.25 5.53
CA GLY A 154 -9.09 14.02 5.75
C GLY A 154 -9.94 14.22 4.49
N THR A 155 -9.61 13.51 3.40
CA THR A 155 -10.34 13.56 2.13
C THR A 155 -11.29 12.37 1.99
N THR A 156 -11.99 12.28 0.87
CA THR A 156 -13.04 11.26 0.66
C THR A 156 -12.49 9.87 0.31
N ASP A 157 -11.22 9.77 -0.08
CA ASP A 157 -10.54 8.53 -0.42
C ASP A 157 -9.76 7.91 0.74
N ASP A 158 -9.77 8.54 1.92
CA ASP A 158 -9.27 7.95 3.15
C ASP A 158 -9.91 6.58 3.41
N MET A 159 -9.08 5.57 3.66
CA MET A 159 -9.53 4.23 4.00
C MET A 159 -9.09 3.84 5.40
N LYS A 160 -9.95 3.10 6.09
CA LYS A 160 -9.75 2.71 7.49
C LYS A 160 -9.80 1.19 7.64
N SER A 161 -9.07 0.65 8.61
CA SER A 161 -9.27 -0.73 9.06
C SER A 161 -10.68 -0.92 9.62
N LYS A 162 -11.20 -2.16 9.53
CA LYS A 162 -12.60 -2.51 9.83
C LYS A 162 -12.80 -2.94 11.28
#